data_AF-A0A7S0HXR1-F1
#
_entry.id   AF-A0A7S0HXR1-F1
#
_cell.length_a   1.000
_cell.length_b   1.000
_cell.length_c   1.000
_cell.angle_alpha   90.00
_cell.angle_beta   90.00
_cell.angle_gamma   90.00
#
_symmetry.space_group_name_H-M   'P 1'
#
loop_
_entity.id
_entity.type
_entity.pdbx_description
1 polymer ?
#
loop_
_entity_poly.entity_id
_entity_poly.type
_entity_poly.pdbx_seq_one_letter_code
_entity_poly.pdbx_strand_id
1 'polypeptide(L)'
;ACELSSVASLLRGVTQRSHRGLSALFSSFSFVGVVDVRHVLLQHLTKLYVVHLGVVSQEFFAQQALHRWGNLSSIDLSTPAPVEDLCLLALQDPRCGWAEADGAQLDLARDAAALLCEKAEMLEEYVALRIEDGGLCSL
;
A
#
# COMPACT_ATOMS: atom_id res chain seq x y z
N ALA A 1 9.52 -18.60 -3.74
CA ALA A 1 8.55 -18.21 -2.70
C ALA A 1 9.34 -17.65 -1.53
N CYS A 2 8.90 -16.55 -0.91
CA CYS A 2 9.63 -15.94 0.21
C CYS A 2 9.78 -16.94 1.38
N GLU A 3 11.01 -17.13 1.87
CA GLU A 3 11.33 -18.11 2.93
C GLU A 3 11.14 -17.56 4.36
N LEU A 4 10.73 -16.29 4.48
CA LEU A 4 10.54 -15.64 5.78
C LEU A 4 9.31 -16.19 6.51
N SER A 5 9.53 -16.76 7.70
CA SER A 5 8.46 -17.30 8.56
C SER A 5 7.46 -16.23 9.01
N SER A 6 7.89 -14.97 9.11
CA SER A 6 7.05 -13.81 9.42
C SER A 6 5.99 -13.59 8.32
N VAL A 7 6.42 -13.54 7.05
CA VAL A 7 5.54 -13.38 5.88
C VAL A 7 4.60 -14.59 5.75
N ALA A 8 5.11 -15.80 5.94
CA ALA A 8 4.30 -17.01 5.93
C ALA A 8 3.20 -17.00 7.02
N SER A 9 3.51 -16.44 8.20
CA SER A 9 2.54 -16.28 9.30
C SER A 9 1.46 -15.26 8.96
N LEU A 10 1.82 -14.13 8.34
CA LEU A 10 0.86 -13.12 7.87
C LEU A 10 -0.09 -13.70 6.79
N LEU A 11 0.45 -14.42 5.81
CA LEU A 11 -0.35 -15.09 4.77
C LEU A 11 -1.32 -16.13 5.35
N ARG A 12 -0.90 -16.85 6.40
CA ARG A 12 -1.79 -17.76 7.14
C ARG A 12 -2.93 -17.00 7.81
N GLY A 13 -2.63 -15.85 8.45
CA GLY A 13 -3.63 -14.99 9.06
C GLY A 13 -4.63 -14.40 8.06
N VAL A 14 -4.19 -14.06 6.84
CA VAL A 14 -5.08 -13.68 5.73
C VAL A 14 -5.99 -14.86 5.36
N THR A 15 -5.42 -16.05 5.14
CA THR A 15 -6.17 -17.23 4.73
C THR A 15 -7.24 -17.64 5.75
N GLN A 16 -6.92 -17.57 7.05
CA GLN A 16 -7.85 -17.89 8.13
C GLN A 16 -9.04 -16.93 8.23
N ARG A 17 -8.88 -15.68 7.80
CA ARG A 17 -9.94 -14.67 7.78
C ARG A 17 -10.73 -14.65 6.46
N SER A 18 -10.38 -15.51 5.51
CA SER A 18 -11.02 -15.54 4.19
C SER A 18 -12.50 -15.94 4.28
N HIS A 19 -13.35 -15.22 3.54
CA HIS A 19 -14.78 -15.51 3.49
C HIS A 19 -15.14 -16.13 2.13
N ARG A 20 -15.45 -17.43 2.12
CA ARG A 20 -15.71 -18.19 0.89
C ARG A 20 -16.73 -17.56 -0.05
N GLY A 21 -17.82 -16.99 0.48
CA GLY A 21 -18.84 -16.34 -0.33
C GLY A 21 -18.38 -15.05 -1.01
N LEU A 22 -17.48 -14.29 -0.35
CA LEU A 22 -16.91 -13.07 -0.93
C LEU A 22 -15.79 -13.42 -1.91
N SER A 23 -14.99 -14.45 -1.60
CA SER A 23 -14.01 -15.00 -2.54
C SER A 23 -14.70 -15.45 -3.83
N ALA A 24 -15.79 -16.22 -3.74
CA ALA A 24 -16.57 -16.62 -4.91
C ALA A 24 -17.11 -15.42 -5.70
N LEU A 25 -17.65 -14.40 -5.01
CA LEU A 25 -18.10 -13.17 -5.63
C LEU A 25 -16.98 -12.50 -6.44
N PHE A 26 -15.82 -12.24 -5.83
CA PHE A 26 -14.72 -11.55 -6.49
C PHE A 26 -13.98 -12.42 -7.53
N SER A 27 -14.11 -13.74 -7.47
CA SER A 27 -13.57 -14.65 -8.49
C SER A 27 -14.40 -14.66 -9.78
N SER A 28 -15.69 -14.31 -9.76
CA SER A 28 -16.56 -14.44 -10.92
C SER A 28 -17.69 -13.40 -11.00
N PHE A 29 -17.38 -12.13 -10.72
CA PHE A 29 -18.33 -11.04 -10.91
C PHE A 29 -18.34 -10.52 -12.35
N SER A 30 -19.44 -9.89 -12.76
CA SER A 30 -19.52 -9.01 -13.92
C SER A 30 -19.50 -7.56 -13.43
N PHE A 31 -18.57 -6.76 -13.96
CA PHE A 31 -18.55 -5.32 -13.68
C PHE A 31 -19.74 -4.65 -14.37
N VAL A 32 -20.52 -3.86 -13.63
CA VAL A 32 -21.72 -3.19 -14.16
C VAL A 32 -21.44 -1.71 -14.42
N GLY A 33 -20.82 -1.00 -13.47
CA GLY A 33 -20.53 0.41 -13.64
C GLY A 33 -20.01 1.10 -12.39
N VAL A 34 -19.60 2.35 -12.55
CA VAL A 34 -19.15 3.24 -11.47
C VAL A 34 -20.34 4.04 -10.96
N VAL A 35 -20.51 4.10 -9.63
CA VAL A 35 -21.52 4.95 -8.99
C VAL A 35 -20.91 6.30 -8.65
N ASP A 36 -19.77 6.27 -7.95
CA ASP A 36 -18.99 7.45 -7.55
C ASP A 36 -17.51 7.08 -7.39
N VAL A 37 -16.69 8.01 -6.87
CA VAL A 37 -15.23 7.81 -6.69
C VAL A 37 -14.86 6.70 -5.69
N ARG A 38 -15.78 6.25 -4.85
CA ARG A 38 -15.60 5.19 -3.84
C ARG A 38 -16.38 3.93 -4.17
N HIS A 39 -17.44 3.99 -4.96
CA HIS A 39 -18.39 2.88 -5.12
C HIS A 39 -18.53 2.42 -6.57
N VAL A 40 -18.54 1.09 -6.74
CA VAL A 40 -18.82 0.41 -8.02
C VAL A 40 -19.94 -0.60 -7.86
N LEU A 41 -20.61 -0.91 -8.97
CA LEU A 41 -21.62 -1.96 -9.07
C LEU A 41 -21.02 -3.22 -9.67
N LEU A 42 -21.13 -4.31 -8.92
CA LEU A 42 -20.76 -5.65 -9.37
C LEU A 42 -22.00 -6.54 -9.40
N GLN A 43 -22.20 -7.29 -10.47
CA GLN A 43 -23.19 -8.36 -10.53
C GLN A 43 -22.49 -9.69 -10.27
N HIS A 44 -23.06 -10.51 -9.40
CA HIS A 44 -22.64 -11.89 -9.23
C HIS A 44 -23.89 -12.78 -9.12
N LEU A 45 -23.99 -13.77 -10.02
CA LEU A 45 -25.22 -14.56 -10.22
C LEU A 45 -26.41 -13.62 -10.50
N THR A 46 -27.46 -13.71 -9.69
CA THR A 46 -28.68 -12.91 -9.78
C THR A 46 -28.66 -11.68 -8.87
N LYS A 47 -27.56 -11.41 -8.16
CA LYS A 47 -27.45 -10.34 -7.17
C LYS A 47 -26.59 -9.20 -7.69
N LEU A 48 -27.04 -7.98 -7.42
CA LEU A 48 -26.31 -6.74 -7.66
C LEU A 48 -25.75 -6.22 -6.33
N TYR A 49 -24.47 -5.86 -6.32
CA TYR A 49 -23.74 -5.41 -5.15
C TYR A 49 -23.21 -4.01 -5.37
N VAL A 50 -23.38 -3.14 -4.36
CA VAL A 50 -22.61 -1.91 -4.23
C VAL A 50 -21.35 -2.25 -3.45
N VAL A 51 -20.19 -1.95 -4.02
CA VAL A 51 -18.89 -2.30 -3.44
C VAL A 51 -18.09 -1.03 -3.20
N HIS A 52 -17.59 -0.86 -1.97
CA HIS A 52 -16.66 0.21 -1.64
C HIS A 52 -15.26 -0.15 -2.16
N LEU A 53 -14.88 0.42 -3.29
CA LEU A 53 -13.64 0.15 -4.01
C LEU A 53 -12.42 0.37 -3.13
N GLY A 54 -12.37 1.46 -2.35
CA GLY A 54 -11.23 1.75 -1.47
C GLY A 54 -10.91 0.66 -0.43
N VAL A 55 -11.94 0.05 0.18
CA VAL A 55 -11.77 -1.04 1.16
C VAL A 55 -11.28 -2.30 0.46
N VAL A 56 -11.90 -2.64 -0.68
CA VAL A 56 -11.51 -3.83 -1.44
C VAL A 56 -10.12 -3.70 -2.02
N SER A 57 -9.76 -2.52 -2.57
CA SER A 57 -8.43 -2.28 -3.11
C SER A 57 -7.37 -2.31 -2.02
N GLN A 58 -7.65 -1.77 -0.84
CA GLN A 58 -6.72 -1.84 0.30
C GLN A 58 -6.42 -3.29 0.69
N GLU A 59 -7.44 -4.13 0.84
CA GLU A 59 -7.26 -5.56 1.13
C GLU A 59 -6.57 -6.29 -0.02
N PHE A 60 -6.94 -6.01 -1.27
CA PHE A 60 -6.33 -6.61 -2.46
C PHE A 60 -4.83 -6.30 -2.53
N PHE A 61 -4.44 -5.02 -2.42
CA PHE A 61 -3.04 -4.62 -2.50
C PHE A 61 -2.23 -5.12 -1.30
N ALA A 62 -2.80 -5.14 -0.09
CA ALA A 62 -2.13 -5.73 1.07
C ALA A 62 -1.85 -7.23 0.89
N GLN A 63 -2.84 -7.99 0.42
CA GLN A 63 -2.67 -9.42 0.15
C GLN A 63 -1.68 -9.66 -0.98
N GLN A 64 -1.73 -8.83 -2.03
CA GLN A 64 -0.82 -8.92 -3.17
C GLN A 64 0.62 -8.61 -2.73
N ALA A 65 0.85 -7.56 -1.94
CA ALA A 65 2.17 -7.25 -1.37
C ALA A 65 2.73 -8.43 -0.55
N LEU A 66 1.91 -9.09 0.26
CA LEU A 66 2.35 -10.27 1.03
C LEU A 66 2.64 -11.48 0.13
N HIS A 67 1.81 -11.75 -0.87
CA HIS A 67 2.01 -12.88 -1.79
C HIS A 67 3.24 -12.72 -2.69
N ARG A 68 3.63 -11.49 -3.00
CA ARG A 68 4.79 -11.16 -3.83
C ARG A 68 5.92 -10.49 -3.05
N TRP A 69 5.97 -10.68 -1.74
CA TRP A 69 7.06 -10.15 -0.92
C TRP A 69 8.42 -10.60 -1.45
N GLY A 70 9.34 -9.66 -1.71
CA GLY A 70 10.63 -9.91 -2.35
C GLY A 70 10.58 -10.18 -3.86
N ASN A 71 9.42 -10.01 -4.51
CA ASN A 71 9.23 -10.24 -5.94
C ASN A 71 8.11 -9.34 -6.51
N LEU A 72 8.10 -8.08 -6.06
CA LEU A 72 7.25 -7.03 -6.60
C LEU A 72 7.90 -6.43 -7.87
N SER A 73 7.07 -6.02 -8.82
CA SER A 73 7.51 -5.29 -10.00
C SER A 73 7.67 -3.81 -9.65
N SER A 74 8.75 -3.19 -10.09
CA SER A 74 8.96 -1.76 -9.91
C SER A 74 8.23 -0.92 -10.96
N ILE A 75 7.85 0.29 -10.57
CA ILE A 75 7.33 1.37 -11.39
C ILE A 75 8.27 2.55 -11.20
N ASP A 76 9.05 2.87 -12.22
CA ASP A 76 9.96 4.01 -12.17
C ASP A 76 9.18 5.33 -12.20
N LEU A 77 9.58 6.26 -11.33
CA LEU A 77 9.09 7.62 -11.37
C LEU A 77 9.80 8.38 -12.49
N SER A 78 9.06 9.22 -13.21
CA SER A 78 9.62 10.08 -14.27
C SER A 78 10.68 11.07 -13.75
N THR A 79 10.61 11.39 -12.46
CA THR A 79 11.55 12.26 -11.77
C THR A 79 11.66 11.79 -10.33
N PRO A 80 12.87 11.59 -9.80
CA PRO A 80 13.06 11.25 -8.40
C PRO A 80 12.41 12.30 -7.49
N ALA A 81 11.63 11.83 -6.51
CA ALA A 81 10.93 12.71 -5.58
C ALA A 81 11.73 12.83 -4.27
N PRO A 82 12.14 14.04 -3.82
CA PRO A 82 12.92 14.20 -2.60
C PRO A 82 12.17 13.67 -1.38
N VAL A 83 12.75 12.72 -0.65
CA VAL A 83 12.08 12.03 0.45
C VAL A 83 11.80 12.98 1.62
N GLU A 84 12.72 13.91 1.93
CA GLU A 84 12.51 14.95 2.96
C GLU A 84 11.27 15.81 2.64
N ASP A 85 11.12 16.24 1.38
CA ASP A 85 9.97 17.03 0.94
C ASP A 85 8.66 16.24 1.04
N LEU A 86 8.68 14.95 0.67
CA LEU A 86 7.52 14.06 0.82
C LEU A 86 7.12 13.90 2.30
N CYS A 87 8.10 13.72 3.20
CA CYS A 87 7.86 13.64 4.64
C CYS A 87 7.31 14.96 5.19
N LEU A 88 7.83 16.11 4.74
CA LEU A 88 7.36 17.41 5.15
C LEU A 88 5.91 17.66 4.67
N LEU A 89 5.58 17.31 3.43
CA LEU A 89 4.22 17.37 2.90
C LEU A 89 3.26 16.49 3.70
N ALA A 90 3.71 15.31 4.14
CA ALA A 90 2.91 14.44 4.99
C ALA A 90 2.61 15.08 6.35
N LEU A 91 3.60 15.72 6.99
CA LEU A 91 3.43 16.40 8.29
C LEU A 91 2.51 17.63 8.21
N GLN A 92 2.42 18.27 7.03
CA GLN A 92 1.49 19.37 6.77
C GLN A 92 0.05 18.90 6.55
N ASP A 93 -0.15 17.61 6.28
CA ASP A 93 -1.48 17.04 6.08
C ASP A 93 -2.16 16.83 7.44
N PRO A 94 -3.38 17.38 7.66
CA PRO A 94 -4.11 17.18 8.92
C PRO A 94 -4.38 15.71 9.26
N ARG A 95 -4.36 14.80 8.27
CA ARG A 95 -4.53 13.35 8.46
C ARG A 95 -3.33 12.69 9.13
N CYS A 96 -2.15 13.31 9.09
CA CYS A 96 -0.95 12.80 9.77
C CYS A 96 -1.10 12.86 11.29
N GLY A 97 -1.88 13.82 11.79
CA GLY A 97 -2.12 13.99 13.23
C GLY A 97 -0.95 14.63 13.99
N TRP A 98 -0.02 15.28 13.29
CA TRP A 98 1.04 16.08 13.91
C TRP A 98 0.47 17.23 14.75
N ALA A 99 1.07 17.45 15.91
CA ALA A 99 0.81 18.58 16.78
C ALA A 99 2.14 19.28 17.16
N GLU A 100 2.06 20.56 17.57
CA GLU A 100 3.24 21.33 17.96
C GLU A 100 4.08 20.67 19.07
N ALA A 101 3.45 19.83 19.90
CA ALA A 101 4.11 19.07 20.96
C ALA A 101 5.06 17.97 20.43
N ASP A 102 4.90 17.53 19.18
CA ASP A 102 5.71 16.47 18.57
C ASP A 102 7.08 16.99 18.10
N GLY A 103 7.27 18.31 18.07
CA GLY A 103 8.51 18.96 17.64
C GLY A 103 8.42 19.60 16.26
N ALA A 104 9.52 20.20 15.83
CA ALA A 104 9.57 20.93 14.57
C ALA A 104 9.42 20.00 13.36
N GLN A 105 8.47 20.31 12.47
CA GLN A 105 8.18 19.48 11.30
C GLN A 105 9.40 19.23 10.41
N LEU A 106 10.27 20.23 10.26
CA LEU A 106 11.47 20.11 9.44
C LEU A 106 12.45 19.08 10.01
N ASP A 107 12.63 19.07 11.32
CA ASP A 107 13.52 18.12 11.99
C ASP A 107 12.92 16.70 11.90
N LEU A 108 11.62 16.56 12.15
CA LEU A 108 10.90 15.28 12.00
C LEU A 108 10.97 14.74 10.56
N ALA A 109 10.83 15.61 9.55
CA ALA A 109 10.91 15.23 8.15
C ALA A 109 12.32 14.72 7.79
N ARG A 110 13.36 15.40 8.28
CA ARG A 110 14.76 14.99 8.11
C ARG A 110 15.05 13.66 8.77
N ASP A 111 14.60 13.48 10.01
CA ASP A 111 14.80 12.23 10.75
C ASP A 111 14.10 11.05 10.06
N ALA A 112 12.85 11.26 9.59
CA ALA A 112 12.10 10.25 8.84
C ALA A 112 12.78 9.92 7.50
N ALA A 113 13.24 10.92 6.75
CA ALA A 113 13.94 10.71 5.50
C ALA A 113 15.28 9.98 5.69
N ALA A 114 16.05 10.35 6.72
CA ALA A 114 17.29 9.67 7.08
C ALA A 114 17.06 8.19 7.40
N LEU A 115 16.01 7.87 8.18
CA LEU A 115 15.64 6.50 8.48
C LEU A 115 15.25 5.71 7.22
N LEU A 116 14.47 6.32 6.32
CA LEU A 116 14.07 5.67 5.06
C LEU A 116 15.29 5.40 4.17
N CYS A 117 16.23 6.34 4.07
CA CYS A 117 17.49 6.14 3.37
C CYS A 117 18.35 5.05 4.01
N GLU A 118 18.40 4.95 5.35
CA GLU A 118 19.09 3.86 6.05
C GLU A 118 18.48 2.49 5.73
N LYS A 119 17.17 2.43 5.45
CA LYS A 119 16.43 1.21 5.12
C LYS A 119 16.29 0.96 3.61
N ALA A 120 16.91 1.78 2.75
CA ALA A 120 16.69 1.75 1.31
C ALA A 120 16.96 0.38 0.67
N GLU A 121 18.07 -0.28 1.01
CA GLU A 121 18.43 -1.60 0.46
C GLU A 121 17.35 -2.66 0.75
N MET A 122 16.86 -2.71 2.00
CA MET A 122 15.80 -3.62 2.40
C MET A 122 14.46 -3.30 1.71
N LEU A 123 14.14 -2.01 1.55
CA LEU A 123 12.92 -1.56 0.88
C LEU A 123 12.93 -1.94 -0.61
N GLU A 124 14.08 -1.79 -1.27
CA GLU A 124 14.25 -2.19 -2.67
C GLU A 124 14.17 -3.72 -2.80
N GLU A 125 14.88 -4.47 -1.95
CA GLU A 125 14.88 -5.94 -1.97
C GLU A 125 13.48 -6.53 -1.77
N TYR A 126 12.74 -6.06 -0.76
CA TYR A 126 11.49 -6.70 -0.36
C TYR A 126 10.23 -6.12 -0.99
N VAL A 127 10.22 -4.81 -1.24
CA VAL A 127 9.01 -4.11 -1.69
C VAL A 127 9.19 -3.30 -2.97
N ALA A 128 10.32 -3.46 -3.68
CA ALA A 128 10.62 -2.77 -4.95
C ALA A 128 10.62 -1.23 -4.86
N LEU A 129 10.76 -0.70 -3.64
CA LEU A 129 10.79 0.73 -3.39
C LEU A 129 12.25 1.19 -3.33
N ARG A 130 12.71 1.85 -4.40
CA ARG A 130 14.10 2.32 -4.53
C ARG A 130 14.23 3.77 -4.08
N ILE A 131 15.16 4.01 -3.16
CA ILE A 131 15.60 5.34 -2.73
C ILE A 131 17.08 5.49 -3.07
N GLU A 132 17.43 6.52 -3.82
CA GLU A 132 18.79 6.80 -4.26
C GLU A 132 19.06 8.31 -4.11
N ASP A 133 20.21 8.68 -3.54
CA ASP A 133 20.62 10.07 -3.31
C ASP A 133 19.55 10.94 -2.60
N GLY A 134 18.76 10.33 -1.70
CA GLY A 134 17.67 11.01 -0.98
C GLY A 134 16.39 11.22 -1.80
N GLY A 135 16.33 10.70 -3.02
CA GLY A 135 15.17 10.69 -3.89
C GLY A 135 14.50 9.32 -3.94
N LEU A 136 13.17 9.29 -3.84
CA LEU A 136 12.37 8.13 -4.20
C LEU A 136 12.37 7.99 -5.73
N CYS A 137 12.86 6.87 -6.25
CA CYS A 137 13.06 6.64 -7.68
C CYS A 137 12.06 5.65 -8.28
N SER A 138 11.58 4.68 -7.49
CA SER A 138 10.57 3.70 -7.95
C SER A 138 9.67 3.21 -6.81
N LEU A 139 8.52 2.66 -7.18
CA LEU A 139 7.51 2.02 -6.32
C LEU A 139 7.24 0.58 -6.72
#